data_AF-A0A2G9YDJ0-F1
#
_entry.id   AF-A0A2G9YDJ0-F1
#
_cell.length_a   1.000
_cell.length_b   1.000
_cell.length_c   1.000
_cell.angle_alpha   90.00
_cell.angle_beta   90.00
_cell.angle_gamma   90.00
#
_symmetry.space_group_name_H-M   'P 1'
#
loop_
_entity.id
_entity.type
_entity.pdbx_description
1 polymer ?
#
loop_
_entity_poly.entity_id
_entity_poly.type
_entity_poly.pdbx_seq_one_letter_code
_entity_poly.pdbx_strand_id
1 'polypeptide(L)'
;LDSTKNNLERQKEVFIEQLNLAKELDLPIIVHCRKLHDEVIKILNKDFRSVIHCFTGSLKQAQAYLNLGFYLSFTGLITYDRSYDKVILNTGLEKILLETDCPFLAPAPYRGKRCEPWMVKFTAQKIAEIKNIGFDKVIEKTTKNAERLFKI
;
A
#
# COMPACT_ATOMS: atom_id res chain seq x y z
N LEU A 1 -7.03 -1.24 -16.49
CA LEU A 1 -7.51 -2.64 -16.51
C LEU A 1 -8.80 -2.66 -17.28
N ASP A 2 -8.79 -3.36 -18.40
CA ASP A 2 -9.93 -3.53 -19.30
C ASP A 2 -10.86 -4.59 -18.70
N SER A 3 -12.14 -4.25 -18.54
CA SER A 3 -13.11 -4.98 -17.72
C SER A 3 -13.85 -6.07 -18.50
N THR A 4 -13.23 -6.67 -19.51
CA THR A 4 -13.81 -7.82 -20.19
C THR A 4 -13.76 -9.04 -19.26
N LYS A 5 -14.84 -9.84 -19.23
CA LYS A 5 -14.98 -11.01 -18.33
C LYS A 5 -13.80 -11.97 -18.42
N ASN A 6 -13.27 -12.18 -19.63
CA ASN A 6 -12.12 -13.06 -19.87
C ASN A 6 -10.83 -12.52 -19.24
N ASN A 7 -10.63 -11.20 -19.24
CA ASN A 7 -9.47 -10.56 -18.62
C ASN A 7 -9.49 -10.69 -17.09
N LEU A 8 -10.68 -10.62 -16.47
CA LEU A 8 -10.83 -10.77 -15.03
C LEU A 8 -10.50 -12.19 -14.54
N GLU A 9 -11.00 -13.22 -15.21
CA GLU A 9 -10.71 -14.61 -14.83
C GLU A 9 -9.20 -14.91 -14.99
N ARG A 10 -8.59 -14.46 -16.09
CA ARG A 10 -7.14 -14.57 -16.29
C ARG A 10 -6.34 -13.86 -15.19
N GLN A 11 -6.77 -12.66 -14.76
CA GLN A 11 -6.13 -11.96 -13.64
C GLN A 11 -6.26 -12.75 -12.33
N LYS A 12 -7.41 -13.38 -12.06
CA LYS A 12 -7.63 -14.20 -10.86
C LYS A 12 -6.75 -15.44 -10.86
N GLU A 13 -6.67 -16.16 -11.99
CA GLU A 13 -5.81 -17.33 -12.15
C GLU A 13 -4.35 -17.01 -11.84
N VAL A 14 -3.78 -16.02 -12.54
CA VAL A 14 -2.37 -15.63 -12.39
C VAL A 14 -2.11 -15.09 -10.97
N PHE A 15 -3.06 -14.39 -10.38
CA PHE A 15 -2.94 -13.92 -9.00
C PHE A 15 -2.85 -15.10 -8.02
N ILE A 16 -3.71 -16.09 -8.14
CA ILE A 16 -3.70 -17.29 -7.29
C ILE A 16 -2.42 -18.11 -7.48
N GLU A 17 -1.95 -18.27 -8.71
CA GLU A 17 -0.67 -18.95 -8.99
C GLU A 17 0.51 -18.27 -8.27
N GLN A 18 0.59 -16.93 -8.31
CA GLN A 18 1.63 -16.18 -7.60
C GLN A 18 1.49 -16.26 -6.08
N LEU A 19 0.26 -16.30 -5.55
CA LEU A 19 0.02 -16.51 -4.11
C LEU A 19 0.54 -17.88 -3.66
N ASN A 20 0.30 -18.93 -4.46
CA ASN A 20 0.80 -20.27 -4.16
C ASN A 20 2.33 -20.30 -4.17
N LEU A 21 2.96 -19.67 -5.17
CA LEU A 21 4.43 -19.56 -5.24
C LEU A 21 5.00 -18.79 -4.05
N ALA A 22 4.39 -17.67 -3.66
CA ALA A 22 4.84 -16.90 -2.50
C ALA A 22 4.73 -17.70 -1.20
N LYS A 23 3.71 -18.56 -1.07
CA LYS A 23 3.56 -19.48 0.07
C LYS A 23 4.62 -20.56 0.07
N GLU A 24 4.93 -21.16 -1.08
CA GLU A 24 5.99 -22.16 -1.24
C GLU A 24 7.36 -21.61 -0.88
N LEU A 25 7.63 -20.35 -1.27
CA LEU A 25 8.93 -19.69 -1.05
C LEU A 25 9.05 -18.94 0.29
N ASP A 26 8.01 -18.93 1.14
CA ASP A 26 7.91 -18.07 2.33
C ASP A 26 8.32 -16.61 2.03
N LEU A 27 7.75 -16.03 0.98
CA LEU A 27 7.99 -14.63 0.59
C LEU A 27 6.77 -13.75 0.92
N PRO A 28 7.01 -12.48 1.34
CA PRO A 28 5.93 -11.53 1.44
C PRO A 28 5.39 -11.18 0.05
N ILE A 29 4.09 -10.89 -0.04
CA ILE A 29 3.44 -10.46 -1.28
C ILE A 29 3.23 -8.94 -1.31
N ILE A 30 3.38 -8.36 -2.50
CA ILE A 30 3.07 -6.96 -2.77
C ILE A 30 1.85 -6.95 -3.69
N VAL A 31 0.71 -6.53 -3.16
CA VAL A 31 -0.57 -6.62 -3.88
C VAL A 31 -0.91 -5.28 -4.49
N HIS A 32 -0.93 -5.22 -5.81
CA HIS A 32 -1.54 -4.11 -6.54
C HIS A 32 -3.04 -4.34 -6.67
N CYS A 33 -3.86 -3.34 -6.34
CA CYS A 33 -5.29 -3.40 -6.58
C CYS A 33 -5.86 -2.01 -6.89
N ARG A 34 -6.60 -1.93 -7.99
CA ARG A 34 -7.33 -0.72 -8.38
C ARG A 34 -8.78 -1.08 -8.68
N LYS A 35 -9.72 -0.44 -7.98
CA LYS A 35 -11.19 -0.63 -8.09
C LYS A 35 -11.76 -1.99 -7.65
N LEU A 36 -10.95 -3.06 -7.58
CA LEU A 36 -11.41 -4.43 -7.30
C LEU A 36 -11.04 -4.94 -5.90
N HIS A 37 -10.92 -4.04 -4.91
CA HIS A 37 -10.50 -4.41 -3.56
C HIS A 37 -11.37 -5.51 -2.96
N ASP A 38 -12.69 -5.46 -3.15
CA ASP A 38 -13.62 -6.44 -2.59
C ASP A 38 -13.40 -7.85 -3.16
N GLU A 39 -13.02 -7.96 -4.44
CA GLU A 39 -12.68 -9.25 -5.07
C GLU A 39 -11.34 -9.78 -4.55
N VAL A 40 -10.35 -8.90 -4.40
CA VAL A 40 -9.03 -9.27 -3.87
C VAL A 40 -9.13 -9.70 -2.41
N ILE A 41 -9.93 -9.01 -1.59
CA ILE A 41 -10.15 -9.34 -0.17
C ILE A 41 -10.73 -10.75 -0.01
N LYS A 42 -11.59 -11.21 -0.93
CA LYS A 42 -12.17 -12.57 -0.89
C LYS A 42 -11.14 -13.66 -1.15
N ILE A 43 -10.08 -13.36 -1.90
CA ILE A 43 -9.03 -14.32 -2.27
C ILE A 43 -7.95 -14.41 -1.18
N LEU A 44 -7.64 -13.28 -0.54
CA LEU A 44 -6.58 -13.18 0.46
C LEU A 44 -7.03 -13.69 1.84
N ASN A 45 -6.07 -14.19 2.62
CA ASN A 45 -6.27 -14.67 3.98
C ASN A 45 -5.07 -14.31 4.89
N LYS A 46 -5.12 -14.71 6.16
CA LYS A 46 -4.13 -14.37 7.19
C LYS A 46 -2.79 -15.11 7.08
N ASP A 47 -2.67 -16.11 6.21
CA ASP A 47 -1.42 -16.87 6.03
C ASP A 47 -0.33 -16.03 5.36
N PHE A 48 -0.70 -14.94 4.67
CA PHE A 48 0.23 -14.12 3.90
C PHE A 48 0.82 -12.97 4.71
N ARG A 49 2.13 -12.75 4.56
CA ARG A 49 2.77 -11.48 4.89
C ARG A 49 2.61 -10.56 3.69
N SER A 50 1.92 -9.43 3.83
CA SER A 50 1.51 -8.64 2.67
C SER A 50 1.48 -7.14 2.91
N VAL A 51 1.74 -6.39 1.84
CA VAL A 51 1.40 -4.97 1.72
C VAL A 51 0.44 -4.76 0.56
N ILE A 52 -0.59 -3.94 0.78
CA ILE A 52 -1.38 -3.38 -0.31
C ILE A 52 -0.65 -2.14 -0.82
N HIS A 53 0.00 -2.32 -1.96
CA HIS A 53 0.77 -1.30 -2.66
C HIS A 53 -0.16 -0.18 -3.16
N CYS A 54 0.27 1.07 -3.02
CA CYS A 54 -0.39 2.28 -3.50
C CYS A 54 -1.88 2.28 -3.15
N PHE A 55 -2.20 2.21 -1.86
CA PHE A 55 -3.56 1.97 -1.43
C PHE A 55 -4.50 3.12 -1.82
N THR A 56 -5.47 2.83 -2.68
CA THR A 56 -6.51 3.77 -3.13
C THR A 56 -7.94 3.30 -2.83
N GLY A 57 -8.12 2.51 -1.78
CA GLY A 57 -9.42 1.98 -1.37
C GLY A 57 -10.16 2.85 -0.35
N SER A 58 -11.37 2.41 0.01
CA SER A 58 -12.16 3.03 1.09
C SER A 58 -11.65 2.65 2.49
N LEU A 59 -12.10 3.37 3.53
CA LEU A 59 -11.82 3.02 4.92
C LEU A 59 -12.30 1.60 5.29
N LYS A 60 -13.44 1.17 4.74
CA LYS A 60 -13.97 -0.19 4.95
C LYS A 60 -13.01 -1.25 4.37
N GLN A 61 -12.50 -1.01 3.17
CA GLN A 61 -11.53 -1.90 2.51
C GLN A 61 -10.18 -1.90 3.22
N ALA A 62 -9.71 -0.74 3.68
CA ALA A 62 -8.52 -0.62 4.51
C ALA A 62 -8.65 -1.49 5.77
N GLN A 63 -9.76 -1.36 6.51
CA GLN A 63 -9.99 -2.16 7.71
C GLN A 63 -10.02 -3.67 7.41
N ALA A 64 -10.58 -4.08 6.28
CA ALA A 64 -10.58 -5.49 5.88
C ALA A 64 -9.16 -6.03 5.69
N TYR A 65 -8.27 -5.30 4.99
CA TYR A 65 -6.87 -5.70 4.83
C TYR A 65 -6.10 -5.67 6.16
N LEU A 66 -6.35 -4.67 7.01
CA LEU A 66 -5.74 -4.58 8.34
C LEU A 66 -6.16 -5.77 9.23
N ASN A 67 -7.41 -6.21 9.13
CA ASN A 67 -7.91 -7.41 9.84
C ASN A 67 -7.26 -8.71 9.34
N LEU A 68 -6.80 -8.74 8.09
CA LEU A 68 -5.97 -9.83 7.55
C LEU A 68 -4.51 -9.74 8.02
N GLY A 69 -4.13 -8.66 8.71
CA GLY A 69 -2.78 -8.44 9.23
C GLY A 69 -1.86 -7.69 8.26
N PHE A 70 -2.37 -7.23 7.12
CA PHE A 70 -1.56 -6.63 6.06
C PHE A 70 -1.18 -5.18 6.36
N TYR A 71 -0.15 -4.70 5.68
CA TYR A 71 0.23 -3.29 5.67
C TYR A 71 -0.51 -2.53 4.55
N LEU A 72 -0.70 -1.24 4.74
CA LEU A 72 -1.10 -0.31 3.69
C LEU A 72 0.07 0.60 3.37
N SER A 73 0.35 0.79 2.09
CA SER A 73 1.39 1.71 1.66
C SER A 73 0.79 2.92 0.95
N PHE A 74 1.46 4.06 1.09
CA PHE A 74 1.04 5.32 0.50
C PHE A 74 2.19 5.93 -0.30
N THR A 75 1.84 6.56 -1.42
CA THR A 75 2.76 7.25 -2.33
C THR A 75 2.67 8.76 -2.19
N GLY A 76 3.40 9.50 -3.02
CA GLY A 76 3.26 10.96 -3.13
C GLY A 76 1.85 11.45 -3.47
N LEU A 77 0.94 10.57 -3.92
CA LEU A 77 -0.48 10.88 -4.16
C LEU A 77 -1.15 11.61 -2.99
N ILE A 78 -0.86 11.20 -1.75
CA ILE A 78 -1.53 11.73 -0.54
C ILE A 78 -1.16 13.20 -0.27
N THR A 79 -0.13 13.72 -0.93
CA THR A 79 0.29 15.12 -0.78
C THR A 79 -0.64 16.10 -1.49
N TYR A 80 -1.48 15.62 -2.43
CA TYR A 80 -2.43 16.46 -3.17
C TYR A 80 -3.83 15.86 -3.33
N ASP A 81 -4.04 14.59 -2.93
CA ASP A 81 -5.37 13.97 -2.84
C ASP A 81 -5.72 13.67 -1.38
N ARG A 82 -6.71 14.40 -0.86
CA ARG A 82 -7.15 14.33 0.54
C ARG A 82 -8.17 13.22 0.80
N SER A 83 -8.59 12.49 -0.24
CA SER A 83 -9.57 11.41 -0.12
C SER A 83 -9.12 10.28 0.82
N TYR A 84 -7.81 10.13 1.02
CA TYR A 84 -7.21 9.08 1.83
C TYR A 84 -6.86 9.51 3.26
N ASP A 85 -7.03 10.78 3.62
CA ASP A 85 -6.72 11.28 4.97
C ASP A 85 -7.43 10.48 6.06
N LYS A 86 -8.72 10.19 5.87
CA LYS A 86 -9.51 9.39 6.82
C LYS A 86 -8.94 7.98 6.99
N VAL A 87 -8.45 7.37 5.92
CA VAL A 87 -7.81 6.04 5.98
C VAL A 87 -6.52 6.13 6.78
N ILE A 88 -5.67 7.12 6.48
CA ILE A 88 -4.38 7.33 7.16
C ILE A 88 -4.59 7.63 8.64
N LEU A 89 -5.58 8.46 9.00
CA LEU A 89 -5.94 8.77 10.37
C LEU A 89 -6.31 7.50 11.17
N ASN A 90 -7.13 6.64 10.58
CA ASN A 90 -7.65 5.43 11.24
C ASN A 90 -6.73 4.20 11.10
N THR A 91 -5.64 4.29 10.34
CA THR A 91 -4.64 3.23 10.24
C THR A 91 -3.54 3.47 11.29
N GLY A 92 -3.25 2.46 12.11
CA GLY A 92 -2.14 2.50 13.06
C GLY A 92 -0.80 2.64 12.34
N LEU A 93 0.13 3.42 12.88
CA LEU A 93 1.42 3.70 12.22
C LEU A 93 2.25 2.42 12.03
N GLU A 94 2.06 1.40 12.87
CA GLU A 94 2.62 0.05 12.76
C GLU A 94 2.10 -0.78 11.58
N LYS A 95 1.10 -0.28 10.85
CA LYS A 95 0.55 -0.90 9.64
C LYS A 95 0.69 -0.02 8.39
N ILE A 96 1.49 1.05 8.47
CA ILE A 96 1.75 1.93 7.34
C ILE A 96 3.16 1.68 6.79
N LEU A 97 3.27 1.62 5.46
CA LEU A 97 4.53 1.70 4.71
C LEU A 97 4.57 2.95 3.84
N LEU A 98 5.78 3.39 3.52
CA LEU A 98 6.05 4.52 2.65
C LEU A 98 6.60 4.03 1.32
N GLU A 99 6.19 4.67 0.23
CA GLU A 99 6.70 4.38 -1.10
C GLU A 99 6.61 5.61 -2.00
N THR A 100 7.24 5.51 -3.17
CA THR A 100 7.17 6.54 -4.21
C THR A 100 6.34 6.12 -5.39
N ASP A 101 6.34 4.82 -5.72
CA ASP A 101 5.86 4.30 -7.01
C ASP A 101 6.55 4.98 -8.20
N CYS A 102 7.83 5.35 -8.04
CA CYS A 102 8.60 6.01 -9.09
C CYS A 102 8.69 5.12 -10.34
N PRO A 103 8.54 5.69 -11.55
CA PRO A 103 8.63 7.13 -11.88
C PRO A 103 7.31 7.92 -11.76
N PHE A 104 6.24 7.33 -11.24
CA PHE A 104 4.90 7.92 -11.14
C PHE A 104 4.65 8.64 -9.82
N LEU A 105 3.50 9.32 -9.73
CA LEU A 105 2.94 9.87 -8.48
C LEU A 105 3.89 10.79 -7.69
N ALA A 106 4.65 11.64 -8.40
CA ALA A 106 5.53 12.61 -7.78
C ALA A 106 4.75 13.49 -6.76
N PRO A 107 5.22 13.59 -5.50
CA PRO A 107 4.55 14.35 -4.46
C PRO A 107 4.58 15.85 -4.76
N ALA A 108 3.65 16.62 -4.19
CA ALA A 108 3.79 18.07 -4.12
C ALA A 108 5.07 18.44 -3.34
N PRO A 109 5.85 19.45 -3.80
CA PRO A 109 5.60 20.39 -4.90
C PRO A 109 6.06 19.91 -6.31
N TYR A 110 6.46 18.65 -6.47
CA TYR A 110 6.97 18.08 -7.72
C TYR A 110 5.90 17.43 -8.61
N ARG A 111 4.61 17.70 -8.37
CA ARG A 111 3.51 17.13 -9.17
C ARG A 111 3.69 17.43 -10.66
N GLY A 112 3.55 16.41 -11.49
CA GLY A 112 3.78 16.50 -12.95
C GLY A 112 5.24 16.34 -13.39
N LYS A 113 6.19 16.23 -12.45
CA LYS A 113 7.58 15.85 -12.74
C LYS A 113 7.76 14.33 -12.56
N ARG A 114 8.88 13.81 -13.05
CA ARG A 114 9.31 12.43 -12.79
C ARG A 114 9.54 12.24 -11.29
N CYS A 115 8.93 11.20 -10.72
CA CYS A 115 9.14 10.82 -9.33
C CYS A 115 10.45 10.04 -9.19
N GLU A 116 11.14 10.21 -8.07
CA GLU A 116 12.41 9.57 -7.76
C GLU A 116 12.40 9.06 -6.31
N PRO A 117 13.16 8.00 -5.96
CA PRO A 117 13.13 7.39 -4.61
C PRO A 117 13.33 8.37 -3.45
N TRP A 118 14.21 9.36 -3.59
CA TRP A 118 14.49 10.35 -2.55
C TRP A 118 13.26 11.21 -2.16
N MET A 119 12.23 11.24 -3.01
CA MET A 119 11.00 11.97 -2.76
C MET A 119 10.08 11.29 -1.74
N VAL A 120 10.37 10.08 -1.28
CA VAL A 120 9.58 9.36 -0.25
C VAL A 120 9.41 10.17 1.05
N LYS A 121 10.36 11.07 1.35
CA LYS A 121 10.29 11.98 2.50
C LYS A 121 9.04 12.86 2.50
N PHE A 122 8.51 13.25 1.33
CA PHE A 122 7.30 14.08 1.25
C PHE A 122 6.05 13.29 1.64
N THR A 123 6.00 11.99 1.30
CA THR A 123 4.97 11.07 1.78
C THR A 123 5.01 10.96 3.31
N ALA A 124 6.20 10.80 3.89
CA ALA A 124 6.39 10.74 5.34
C ALA A 124 5.95 12.02 6.04
N GLN A 125 6.34 13.20 5.52
CA GLN A 125 5.90 14.50 6.02
C GLN A 125 4.38 14.62 6.00
N LYS A 126 3.73 14.14 4.93
CA LYS A 126 2.27 14.21 4.83
C LYS A 126 1.57 13.30 5.83
N ILE A 127 2.09 12.10 6.09
CA ILE A 127 1.56 11.22 7.14
C ILE A 127 1.75 11.85 8.52
N ALA A 128 2.90 12.46 8.79
CA ALA A 128 3.19 13.16 10.03
C ALA A 128 2.18 14.30 10.29
N GLU A 129 1.90 15.11 9.27
CA GLU A 129 0.88 16.17 9.29
C GLU A 129 -0.51 15.60 9.58
N ILE A 130 -0.96 14.59 8.81
CA ILE A 130 -2.29 13.99 8.96
C ILE A 130 -2.48 13.40 10.36
N LYS A 131 -1.47 12.70 10.90
CA LYS A 131 -1.56 12.02 12.19
C LYS A 131 -1.17 12.90 13.38
N ASN A 132 -0.76 14.15 13.15
CA ASN A 132 -0.27 15.08 14.16
C ASN A 132 0.85 14.47 15.05
N ILE A 133 1.88 13.92 14.41
CA ILE A 133 3.05 13.32 15.08
C ILE A 133 4.35 13.80 14.44
N GLY A 134 5.47 13.62 15.13
CA GLY A 134 6.80 13.99 14.62
C GLY A 134 7.21 13.19 13.38
N PHE A 135 7.88 13.86 12.44
CA PHE A 135 8.44 13.27 11.22
C PHE A 135 9.36 12.08 11.51
N ASP A 136 10.27 12.22 12.48
CA ASP A 136 11.22 11.17 12.85
C ASP A 136 10.51 9.91 13.35
N LYS A 137 9.40 10.06 14.06
CA LYS A 137 8.56 8.94 14.53
C LYS A 137 7.93 8.19 13.34
N VAL A 138 7.52 8.92 12.29
CA VAL A 138 6.99 8.29 11.07
C VAL A 138 8.08 7.49 10.38
N ILE A 139 9.26 8.08 10.18
CA ILE A 139 10.40 7.38 9.56
C ILE A 139 10.74 6.13 10.38
N GLU A 140 11.04 6.29 11.66
CA GLU A 140 11.47 5.18 12.51
C GLU A 140 10.48 4.02 12.47
N LYS A 141 9.18 4.32 12.59
CA LYS A 141 8.16 3.28 12.64
C LYS A 141 7.96 2.62 11.28
N THR A 142 7.87 3.40 10.20
CA THR A 142 7.64 2.85 8.85
C THR A 142 8.84 2.10 8.30
N THR A 143 10.07 2.50 8.64
CA THR A 143 11.29 1.73 8.37
C THR A 143 11.25 0.37 9.08
N LYS A 144 10.96 0.34 10.39
CA LYS A 144 10.82 -0.92 11.14
C LYS A 144 9.72 -1.83 10.60
N ASN A 145 8.64 -1.25 10.08
CA ASN A 145 7.57 -2.01 9.43
C ASN A 145 8.07 -2.67 8.13
N ALA A 146 8.84 -1.93 7.31
CA ALA A 146 9.41 -2.44 6.06
C ALA A 146 10.43 -3.55 6.32
N GLU A 147 11.36 -3.34 7.25
CA GLU A 147 12.34 -4.33 7.73
C GLU A 147 11.62 -5.62 8.18
N ARG A 148 10.55 -5.48 8.98
CA ARG A 148 9.76 -6.63 9.44
C ARG A 148 9.05 -7.37 8.31
N LEU A 149 8.45 -6.64 7.36
CA LEU A 149 7.71 -7.27 6.26
C LEU A 149 8.65 -8.01 5.31
N PHE A 150 9.70 -7.33 4.88
CA PHE A 150 10.63 -7.81 3.85
C PHE A 150 11.81 -8.61 4.39
N LYS A 151 11.97 -8.70 5.72
CA LYS A 151 13.08 -9.39 6.39
C LYS A 151 14.45 -8.87 5.94
N ILE A 152 14.60 -7.54 5.90
CA ILE A 152 15.85 -6.83 5.58
C ILE A 152 16.44 -6.14 6.81
#